data_AF-A0A662DNR2-F1
#
_entry.id   AF-A0A662DNR2-F1
#
_cell.length_a   1.000
_cell.length_b   1.000
_cell.length_c   1.000
_cell.angle_alpha   90.00
_cell.angle_beta   90.00
_cell.angle_gamma   90.00
#
_symmetry.space_group_name_H-M   'P 1'
#
loop_
_entity.id
_entity.type
_entity.pdbx_description
1 polymer ?
#
loop_
_entity_poly.entity_id
_entity_poly.type
_entity_poly.pdbx_seq_one_letter_code
_entity_poly.pdbx_strand_id
1 'polypeptide(L)'
;MPLVGDERHKNWAKVVTNVDESLASGWAFEGDFIATGGIQDVPVGSVVLVYGERGSRNNPQIEARLLKVNADGTMSHVSNAKGRAWARTLRDDVVRLLEEKGEVPVTERPWGPELLQFSSEALQEELRRRGRR
;
A
#
# COMPACT_ATOMS: atom_id res chain seq x y z
N MET A 1 -0.18 14.78 -0.24
CA MET A 1 -1.26 13.84 0.14
C MET A 1 -2.59 14.37 -0.35
N PRO A 2 -3.37 13.56 -1.09
CA PRO A 2 -4.67 14.00 -1.56
C PRO A 2 -5.63 14.18 -0.38
N LEU A 3 -6.49 15.18 -0.49
CA LEU A 3 -7.65 15.31 0.36
C LEU A 3 -8.80 14.51 -0.25
N VAL A 4 -9.39 13.61 0.53
CA VAL A 4 -10.64 12.94 0.18
C VAL A 4 -11.76 13.58 1.00
N GLY A 5 -12.90 13.76 0.36
CA GLY A 5 -14.08 14.30 1.03
C GLY A 5 -14.18 15.82 1.01
N ASP A 6 -14.76 16.37 2.06
CA ASP A 6 -14.92 17.79 2.34
C ASP A 6 -14.16 18.13 3.62
N GLU A 7 -13.36 19.20 3.60
CA GLU A 7 -12.49 19.62 4.73
C GLU A 7 -13.26 19.92 6.01
N ARG A 8 -14.56 20.27 5.89
CA ARG A 8 -15.44 20.54 7.03
C ARG A 8 -15.78 19.29 7.82
N HIS A 9 -15.54 18.12 7.25
CA HIS A 9 -15.85 16.82 7.82
C HIS A 9 -14.58 16.04 8.17
N LYS A 10 -14.76 14.91 8.84
CA LYS A 10 -13.65 14.05 9.25
C LYS A 10 -12.88 13.58 8.02
N ASN A 11 -11.58 13.81 8.02
CA ASN A 11 -10.66 13.32 7.02
C ASN A 11 -9.32 12.98 7.68
N TRP A 12 -8.65 11.96 7.17
CA TRP A 12 -7.33 11.54 7.64
C TRP A 12 -6.64 10.69 6.57
N ALA A 13 -5.33 10.59 6.65
CA ALA A 13 -4.54 9.65 5.87
C ALA A 13 -3.66 8.83 6.82
N LYS A 14 -3.42 7.58 6.47
CA LYS A 14 -2.58 6.66 7.23
C LYS A 14 -1.65 5.90 6.29
N VAL A 15 -0.35 5.88 6.60
CA VAL A 15 0.59 4.94 6.00
C VAL A 15 0.37 3.60 6.67
N VAL A 16 -0.16 2.64 5.94
CA VAL A 16 -0.48 1.32 6.48
C VAL A 16 0.77 0.46 6.45
N THR A 17 1.10 -0.15 7.59
CA THR A 17 2.25 -1.06 7.73
C THR A 17 1.84 -2.50 7.94
N ASN A 18 0.65 -2.72 8.52
CA ASN A 18 0.15 -4.04 8.83
C ASN A 18 -1.39 -4.06 8.90
N VAL A 19 -1.97 -5.25 8.75
CA VAL A 19 -3.38 -5.54 9.06
C VAL A 19 -3.39 -6.52 10.22
N ASP A 20 -3.78 -6.05 11.41
CA ASP A 20 -3.91 -6.93 12.57
C ASP A 20 -5.24 -7.69 12.50
N GLU A 21 -5.17 -9.02 12.40
CA GLU A 21 -6.31 -9.94 12.36
C GLU A 21 -6.59 -10.63 13.70
N SER A 22 -5.78 -10.34 14.73
CA SER A 22 -5.90 -10.98 16.05
C SER A 22 -7.03 -10.42 16.92
N LEU A 23 -7.64 -9.31 16.50
CA LEU A 23 -8.68 -8.63 17.26
C LEU A 23 -10.00 -9.40 17.26
N ALA A 24 -10.56 -9.64 18.45
CA ALA A 24 -11.85 -10.29 18.61
C ALA A 24 -13.01 -9.55 17.90
N SER A 25 -12.88 -8.24 17.68
CA SER A 25 -13.86 -7.41 16.95
C SER A 25 -13.70 -7.45 15.43
N GLY A 26 -12.73 -8.20 14.89
CA GLY A 26 -12.46 -8.30 13.47
C GLY A 26 -10.99 -8.06 13.15
N TRP A 27 -10.65 -6.83 12.75
CA TRP A 27 -9.32 -6.50 12.27
C TRP A 27 -9.06 -4.99 12.32
N ALA A 28 -7.80 -4.57 12.26
CA ALA A 28 -7.40 -3.15 12.25
C ALA A 28 -6.26 -2.85 11.28
N PHE A 29 -6.30 -1.67 10.67
CA PHE A 29 -5.18 -1.13 9.89
C PHE A 29 -4.19 -0.43 10.81
N GLU A 30 -2.98 -0.96 10.91
CA GLU A 30 -1.89 -0.41 11.70
C GLU A 30 -0.98 0.49 10.86
N GLY A 31 -0.34 1.44 11.53
CA GLY A 31 0.63 2.37 10.93
C GLY A 31 0.37 3.82 11.31
N ASP A 32 1.11 4.72 10.68
CA ASP A 32 1.23 6.11 11.10
C ASP A 32 0.22 7.03 10.41
N PHE A 33 -0.41 7.91 11.18
CA PHE A 33 -1.25 8.96 10.63
C PHE A 33 -0.40 10.08 10.04
N ILE A 34 -0.80 10.54 8.86
CA ILE A 34 -0.17 11.63 8.13
C ILE A 34 -1.22 12.70 7.80
N ALA A 35 -0.78 13.94 7.62
CA ALA A 35 -1.68 15.03 7.28
C ALA A 35 -2.34 14.83 5.89
N THR A 36 -3.51 15.39 5.68
CA THR A 36 -4.20 15.45 4.38
C THR A 36 -3.99 16.83 3.76
N GLY A 37 -4.15 16.95 2.44
CA GLY A 37 -4.15 18.25 1.74
C GLY A 37 -2.80 18.99 1.63
N GLY A 38 -1.70 18.44 2.17
CA GLY A 38 -0.37 19.05 2.13
C GLY A 38 0.71 18.18 1.47
N ILE A 39 1.92 18.73 1.35
CA ILE A 39 3.13 18.01 0.92
C ILE A 39 3.73 17.33 2.15
N GLN A 40 4.06 16.04 2.03
CA GLN A 40 4.69 15.24 3.08
C GLN A 40 5.62 14.22 2.47
N ASP A 41 6.71 13.95 3.17
CA ASP A 41 7.61 12.85 2.86
C ASP A 41 6.96 11.53 3.28
N VAL A 42 6.76 10.64 2.30
CA VAL A 42 6.28 9.29 2.53
C VAL A 42 7.21 8.32 1.82
N PRO A 43 7.66 7.23 2.49
CA PRO A 43 8.59 6.29 1.88
C PRO A 43 8.04 5.69 0.59
N VAL A 44 8.91 5.53 -0.41
CA VAL A 44 8.59 4.82 -1.66
C VAL A 44 8.08 3.41 -1.35
N GLY A 45 7.08 2.97 -2.12
CA GLY A 45 6.44 1.67 -1.93
C GLY A 45 5.47 1.63 -0.74
N SER A 46 5.22 2.75 -0.07
CA SER A 46 4.22 2.81 1.00
C SER A 46 2.81 2.62 0.47
N VAL A 47 1.99 1.94 1.29
CA VAL A 47 0.56 1.79 1.09
C VAL A 47 -0.13 2.87 1.92
N VAL A 48 -0.84 3.79 1.26
CA VAL A 48 -1.50 4.92 1.91
C VAL A 48 -3.01 4.75 1.82
N LEU A 49 -3.65 4.70 2.98
CA LEU A 49 -5.10 4.70 3.10
C LEU A 49 -5.57 6.11 3.44
N VAL A 50 -6.42 6.69 2.60
CA VAL A 50 -6.98 8.03 2.77
C VAL A 50 -8.47 7.92 3.00
N TYR A 51 -8.97 8.60 4.03
CA TYR A 51 -10.36 8.62 4.42
C TYR A 51 -10.89 10.05 4.40
N GLY A 52 -12.13 10.20 3.95
CA GLY A 52 -12.87 11.44 4.04
C GLY A 52 -14.38 11.22 4.09
N GLU A 53 -15.08 12.24 4.53
CA GLU A 53 -16.54 12.31 4.52
C GLU A 53 -17.01 13.47 3.63
N ARG A 54 -18.16 13.31 2.97
CA ARG A 54 -18.85 14.36 2.21
C ARG A 54 -20.32 14.45 2.62
N GLY A 55 -21.03 15.44 2.10
CA GLY A 55 -22.48 15.56 2.29
C GLY A 55 -22.82 16.49 3.44
N SER A 56 -23.99 16.29 4.05
CA SER A 56 -24.43 17.13 5.17
C SER A 56 -23.98 16.53 6.50
N ARG A 57 -23.98 17.35 7.57
CA ARG A 57 -23.71 16.86 8.94
C ARG A 57 -24.66 15.74 9.37
N ASN A 58 -25.90 15.75 8.86
CA ASN A 58 -26.92 14.76 9.19
C ASN A 58 -26.91 13.52 8.27
N ASN A 59 -26.15 13.56 7.17
CA ASN A 59 -26.03 12.44 6.24
C ASN A 59 -24.61 12.37 5.63
N PRO A 60 -23.59 12.04 6.45
CA PRO A 60 -22.22 11.94 5.99
C PRO A 60 -22.06 10.74 5.05
N GLN A 61 -21.39 10.97 3.94
CA GLN A 61 -21.05 9.99 2.91
C GLN A 61 -19.56 9.67 3.03
N ILE A 62 -19.27 8.46 3.52
CA ILE A 62 -17.90 7.99 3.70
C ILE A 62 -17.29 7.66 2.33
N GLU A 63 -16.05 8.11 2.12
CA GLU A 63 -15.21 7.76 0.99
C GLU A 63 -13.80 7.43 1.48
N ALA A 64 -13.30 6.25 1.12
CA ALA A 64 -11.95 5.80 1.41
C ALA A 64 -11.24 5.43 0.11
N ARG A 65 -9.94 5.75 0.01
CA ARG A 65 -9.10 5.47 -1.15
C ARG A 65 -7.80 4.82 -0.72
N LEU A 66 -7.36 3.85 -1.50
CA LEU A 66 -6.10 3.15 -1.34
C LEU A 66 -5.13 3.59 -2.42
N LEU A 67 -3.95 4.06 -2.00
CA LEU A 67 -2.91 4.59 -2.88
C LEU A 67 -1.60 3.84 -2.66
N LYS A 68 -0.85 3.63 -3.73
CA LYS A 68 0.53 3.13 -3.70
C LYS A 68 1.49 4.27 -4.04
N VAL A 69 2.51 4.48 -3.22
CA VAL A 69 3.54 5.50 -3.47
C VAL A 69 4.60 4.92 -4.39
N ASN A 70 4.82 5.57 -5.53
CA ASN A 70 5.77 5.13 -6.55
C ASN A 70 7.17 5.76 -6.30
N ALA A 71 8.20 5.20 -6.92
CA ALA A 71 9.57 5.69 -6.80
C ALA A 71 9.82 7.05 -7.47
N ASP A 72 8.97 7.42 -8.43
CA ASP A 72 9.03 8.70 -9.15
C ASP A 72 8.36 9.86 -8.39
N GLY A 73 7.94 9.65 -7.14
CA GLY A 73 7.24 10.63 -6.31
C GLY A 73 5.76 10.77 -6.63
N THR A 74 5.22 9.99 -7.58
CA THR A 74 3.79 9.94 -7.87
C THR A 74 3.06 8.93 -6.98
N MET A 75 1.73 8.96 -7.02
CA MET A 75 0.88 7.98 -6.32
C MET A 75 -0.08 7.35 -7.31
N SER A 76 -0.13 6.02 -7.31
CA SER A 76 -1.10 5.25 -8.08
C SER A 76 -2.34 4.99 -7.24
N HIS A 77 -3.51 5.32 -7.77
CA HIS A 77 -4.78 4.91 -7.17
C HIS A 77 -5.01 3.42 -7.42
N VAL A 78 -5.17 2.64 -6.35
CA VAL A 78 -5.38 1.19 -6.44
C VAL A 78 -6.88 0.89 -6.43
N SER A 79 -7.57 1.33 -5.38
CA SER A 79 -9.01 1.10 -5.22
C SER A 79 -9.66 2.16 -4.33
N ASN A 80 -11.00 2.23 -4.38
CA ASN A 80 -11.79 3.07 -3.50
C ASN A 80 -13.00 2.30 -2.96
N ALA A 81 -13.51 2.76 -1.82
CA ALA A 81 -14.73 2.24 -1.24
C ALA A 81 -15.57 3.35 -0.63
N LYS A 82 -16.88 3.13 -0.59
CA LYS A 82 -17.86 4.08 -0.05
C LYS A 82 -18.76 3.40 0.97
N GLY A 83 -19.34 4.21 1.85
CA GLY A 83 -20.30 3.74 2.85
C GLY A 83 -19.67 3.01 4.04
N ARG A 84 -20.51 2.40 4.89
CA ARG A 84 -20.10 1.90 6.21
C ARG A 84 -19.16 0.68 6.16
N ALA A 85 -19.24 -0.10 5.09
CA ALA A 85 -18.42 -1.31 4.91
C ALA A 85 -17.07 -1.02 4.22
N TRP A 86 -16.69 0.25 4.03
CA TRP A 86 -15.50 0.67 3.29
C TRP A 86 -14.24 -0.09 3.69
N ALA A 87 -14.07 -0.30 5.00
CA ALA A 87 -12.88 -0.92 5.56
C ALA A 87 -12.77 -2.36 5.03
N ARG A 88 -13.87 -3.12 5.09
CA ARG A 88 -13.90 -4.50 4.62
C ARG A 88 -13.67 -4.59 3.12
N THR A 89 -14.19 -3.64 2.36
CA THR A 89 -14.01 -3.60 0.90
C THR A 89 -12.54 -3.39 0.50
N LEU A 90 -11.78 -2.60 1.27
CA LEU A 90 -10.37 -2.30 0.94
C LEU A 90 -9.37 -3.29 1.55
N ARG A 91 -9.79 -4.12 2.51
CA ARG A 91 -8.87 -5.01 3.27
C ARG A 91 -8.02 -5.88 2.35
N ASP A 92 -8.64 -6.61 1.43
CA ASP A 92 -7.93 -7.61 0.63
C ASP A 92 -6.92 -6.94 -0.31
N ASP A 93 -7.24 -5.76 -0.84
CA ASP A 93 -6.29 -4.96 -1.62
C ASP A 93 -5.13 -4.42 -0.77
N VAL A 94 -5.40 -4.01 0.49
CA VAL A 94 -4.36 -3.57 1.42
C VAL A 94 -3.39 -4.72 1.72
N VAL A 95 -3.91 -5.90 2.06
CA VAL A 95 -3.11 -7.10 2.33
C VAL A 95 -2.24 -7.44 1.12
N ARG A 96 -2.84 -7.51 -0.07
CA ARG A 96 -2.10 -7.76 -1.32
C ARG A 96 -0.94 -6.78 -1.52
N LEU A 97 -1.16 -5.49 -1.32
CA LEU A 97 -0.12 -4.48 -1.51
C LEU A 97 0.99 -4.55 -0.44
N LEU A 98 0.65 -4.92 0.80
CA LEU A 98 1.64 -5.10 1.86
C LEU A 98 2.51 -6.33 1.60
N GLU A 99 1.93 -7.42 1.08
CA GLU A 99 2.66 -8.60 0.63
C GLU A 99 3.60 -8.27 -0.54
N GLU A 100 3.11 -7.55 -1.56
CA GLU A 100 3.94 -7.06 -2.68
C GLU A 100 5.11 -6.17 -2.21
N LYS A 101 4.91 -5.36 -1.17
CA LYS A 101 5.98 -4.54 -0.57
C LYS A 101 6.99 -5.41 0.18
N GLY A 102 6.54 -6.50 0.78
CA GLY A 102 7.36 -7.47 1.51
C GLY A 102 8.21 -8.37 0.62
N GLU A 103 7.89 -8.48 -0.68
CA GLU A 103 8.80 -9.07 -1.66
C GLU A 103 10.09 -8.22 -1.69
N VAL A 104 11.12 -8.76 -1.05
CA VAL A 104 12.42 -8.12 -0.84
C VAL A 104 12.86 -7.50 -2.17
N PRO A 105 13.12 -6.18 -2.23
CA PRO A 105 13.69 -5.58 -3.43
C PRO A 105 14.95 -6.36 -3.77
N VAL A 106 15.18 -6.66 -5.05
CA VAL A 106 16.40 -7.33 -5.51
C VAL A 106 17.58 -6.45 -5.09
N THR A 107 18.10 -6.69 -3.89
CA THR A 107 19.28 -5.99 -3.38
C THR A 107 20.44 -6.50 -4.20
N GLU A 108 21.20 -5.59 -4.80
CA GLU A 108 22.51 -5.90 -5.33
C GLU A 108 23.35 -6.46 -4.18
N ARG A 109 23.47 -7.79 -4.14
CA ARG A 109 24.39 -8.46 -3.22
C ARG A 109 25.75 -8.52 -3.90
N PRO A 110 26.84 -8.20 -3.19
CA PRO A 110 28.17 -8.46 -3.71
C PRO A 110 28.29 -9.94 -4.06
N TRP A 111 29.08 -10.23 -5.09
CA TRP A 111 29.32 -11.60 -5.54
C TRP A 111 29.83 -12.43 -4.35
N GLY A 112 29.17 -13.54 -4.06
CA GLY A 112 29.43 -14.35 -2.87
C GLY A 112 29.50 -15.85 -3.18
N PRO A 113 30.04 -16.66 -2.25
CA PRO A 113 30.20 -18.10 -2.43
C PRO A 113 28.88 -18.85 -2.66
N GLU A 114 27.76 -18.27 -2.23
CA GLU A 114 26.41 -18.75 -2.47
C GLU A 114 26.10 -18.93 -3.96
N LEU A 115 26.72 -18.14 -4.84
CA LEU A 115 26.54 -18.29 -6.30
C LEU A 115 27.36 -19.44 -6.89
N LEU A 116 28.40 -19.91 -6.19
CA LEU A 116 29.19 -21.09 -6.58
C LEU A 116 28.42 -22.40 -6.38
N GLN A 117 27.33 -22.39 -5.59
CA GLN A 117 26.47 -23.56 -5.41
C GLN A 117 25.63 -23.88 -6.65
N PHE A 118 25.49 -22.92 -7.57
CA PHE A 118 24.76 -23.08 -8.82
C PHE A 118 25.74 -23.38 -9.95
N SER A 119 25.43 -24.39 -10.76
CA SER A 119 26.20 -24.67 -11.96
C SER A 119 26.01 -23.55 -12.99
N SER A 120 27.02 -23.36 -13.85
CA SER A 120 26.94 -22.42 -14.97
C SER A 120 25.73 -22.68 -15.88
N GLU A 121 25.34 -23.95 -16.03
CA GLU A 121 24.16 -24.37 -16.81
C GLU A 121 22.85 -23.93 -16.17
N ALA A 122 22.71 -24.06 -14.85
CA ALA A 122 21.52 -23.63 -14.12
C ALA A 122 21.32 -22.10 -14.21
N LEU A 123 22.42 -21.33 -14.13
CA LEU A 123 22.38 -19.88 -14.29
C LEU A 123 21.99 -19.46 -15.70
N GLN A 124 22.52 -20.13 -16.73
CA GLN A 124 22.15 -19.86 -18.12
C GLN A 124 20.69 -20.16 -18.42
N GLU A 125 20.13 -21.23 -17.84
CA GLU A 125 18.74 -21.58 -18.05
C GLU A 125 17.78 -20.58 -17.38
N GLU A 126 18.11 -20.10 -16.18
CA GLU A 126 17.34 -19.05 -15.51
C GLU A 126 17.40 -17.71 -16.29
N LEU A 127 18.55 -17.37 -16.88
CA LEU A 127 18.67 -16.21 -17.77
C LEU A 127 17.81 -16.35 -19.04
N ARG A 128 17.79 -17.55 -19.66
CA ARG A 128 16.92 -17.82 -20.82
C ARG A 128 15.43 -17.72 -20.48
N ARG A 129 15.03 -18.20 -19.30
CA ARG A 129 13.66 -18.11 -18.80
C ARG A 129 13.21 -16.65 -18.65
N ARG A 130 14.10 -15.78 -18.16
CA ARG A 130 13.81 -14.35 -17.94
C ARG A 130 13.90 -13.49 -19.20
N GLY A 131 14.78 -13.85 -20.14
CA GLY A 131 14.92 -13.17 -21.44
C GLY A 131 13.77 -13.41 -22.42
N ARG A 132 12.73 -14.17 -22.03
CA ARG A 132 11.53 -14.47 -22.81
C ARG A 132 10.32 -13.60 -22.45
N ARG A 133 10.53 -12.45 -21.81
CA ARG A 133 9.49 -11.42 -21.59
C ARG A 133 9.62 -10.27 -22.56
#